data_AF-A0A8D8A264-F1
#
_entry.id   AF-A0A8D8A264-F1
#
_cell.length_a   1.000
_cell.length_b   1.000
_cell.length_c   1.000
_cell.angle_alpha   90.00
_cell.angle_beta   90.00
_cell.angle_gamma   90.00
#
_symmetry.space_group_name_H-M   'P 1'
#
loop_
_entity.id
_entity.type
_entity.pdbx_description
1 polymer ?
#
loop_
_entity_poly.entity_id
_entity_poly.type
_entity_poly.pdbx_seq_one_letter_code
_entity_poly.pdbx_strand_id
1 'polypeptide(L)'
;MLMRSEFRNQIDAKYAKKIESIVRKAPRGGLEDEGAYETSPCPVCEANLPCMDFICGQCKTTLPICIATGQHIVREDVAACPECDFPALKVEFMKILETTENQCTMCGEEIEAMRLVEIDNILPYIGTGT
;
A
#
# COMPACT_ATOMS: atom_id res chain seq x y z
N MET A 1 16.45 10.88 3.11
CA MET A 1 17.77 11.57 2.99
C MET A 1 18.19 12.07 4.38
N LEU A 2 19.24 11.48 4.96
CA LEU A 2 19.61 11.60 6.40
C LEU A 2 20.40 12.88 6.79
N MET A 3 20.61 13.81 5.86
CA MET A 3 21.36 15.07 6.06
C MET A 3 20.48 16.30 5.84
N ARG A 4 19.29 16.33 6.44
CA ARG A 4 18.51 17.58 6.52
C ARG A 4 19.21 18.53 7.48
N SER A 5 19.28 19.81 7.14
CA SER A 5 19.99 20.87 7.90
C SER A 5 19.59 20.93 9.37
N GLU A 6 18.34 20.57 9.65
CA GLU A 6 17.67 20.61 10.95
C GLU A 6 18.26 19.62 11.98
N PHE A 7 18.80 18.48 11.53
CA PHE A 7 19.29 17.42 12.41
C PHE A 7 20.82 17.38 12.52
N ARG A 8 21.53 18.28 11.81
CA ARG A 8 23.00 18.29 11.74
C ARG A 8 23.66 18.57 13.10
N ASN A 9 23.00 19.35 13.96
CA ASN A 9 23.48 19.70 15.29
C ASN A 9 23.26 18.58 16.34
N GLN A 10 22.47 17.55 15.99
CA GLN A 10 22.25 16.38 16.85
C GLN A 10 23.31 15.29 16.62
N ILE A 11 24.20 15.50 15.64
CA ILE A 11 25.31 14.60 15.35
C ILE A 11 26.54 15.10 16.10
N ASP A 12 27.06 14.27 17.00
CA ASP A 12 28.32 14.54 17.68
C ASP A 12 29.45 14.79 16.66
N ALA A 13 30.24 15.84 16.88
CA ALA A 13 31.33 16.28 16.01
C ALA A 13 32.34 15.16 15.70
N LYS A 14 32.49 14.18 16.60
CA LYS A 14 33.34 12.99 16.41
C LYS A 14 32.88 12.09 15.26
N TYR A 15 31.57 12.01 15.02
CA TYR A 15 30.97 11.13 14.01
C TYR A 15 30.47 11.87 12.77
N ALA A 16 30.28 13.19 12.86
CA ALA A 16 29.79 14.03 11.77
C ALA A 16 30.57 13.85 10.45
N LYS A 17 31.91 13.87 10.50
CA LYS A 17 32.75 13.70 9.30
C LYS A 17 32.66 12.30 8.68
N LYS A 18 32.50 11.26 9.50
CA LYS A 18 32.34 9.88 9.01
C LYS A 18 31.00 9.70 8.32
N ILE A 19 29.93 10.18 8.95
CA ILE A 19 28.57 10.12 8.41
C ILE A 19 28.50 10.93 7.11
N GLU A 20 29.08 12.12 7.08
CA GLU A 20 29.15 12.94 5.86
C GLU A 20 29.93 12.27 4.73
N SER A 21 31.06 11.62 5.03
CA SER A 21 31.81 10.85 4.04
C SER A 21 31.02 9.66 3.50
N ILE A 22 30.23 8.97 4.33
CA ILE A 22 29.42 7.81 3.90
C ILE A 22 28.27 8.29 3.00
N VAL A 23 27.56 9.35 3.40
CA VAL A 23 26.45 9.91 2.60
C VAL A 23 26.95 10.44 1.26
N ARG A 24 28.10 11.12 1.22
CA ARG A 24 28.69 11.64 -0.02
C ARG A 24 29.31 10.55 -0.91
N LYS A 25 29.76 9.44 -0.32
CA LYS A 25 30.31 8.28 -1.03
C LYS A 25 29.29 7.14 -1.16
N ALA A 26 27.99 7.42 -1.03
CA ALA A 26 26.98 6.45 -1.45
C ALA A 26 27.37 5.97 -2.87
N PRO A 27 27.49 4.65 -3.10
CA PRO A 27 28.02 4.14 -4.36
C PRO A 27 27.25 4.78 -5.53
N ARG A 28 27.97 5.28 -6.53
CA ARG A 28 27.39 5.70 -7.81
C ARG A 28 27.07 4.50 -8.71
N GLY A 29 26.71 3.37 -8.13
CA GLY A 29 25.90 2.36 -8.80
C GLY A 29 24.52 2.62 -8.24
N GLY A 30 23.56 2.98 -9.09
CA GLY A 30 22.21 3.09 -8.60
C GLY A 30 21.84 1.79 -7.90
N LEU A 31 20.88 1.86 -6.98
CA LEU A 31 20.03 0.72 -6.71
C LEU A 31 19.22 0.50 -8.01
N GLU A 32 19.93 0.11 -9.07
CA GLU A 32 19.40 -0.27 -10.35
C GLU A 32 18.85 -1.67 -10.10
N ASP A 33 17.55 -1.70 -9.79
CA ASP A 33 16.64 -2.79 -10.13
C ASP A 33 16.77 -4.11 -9.33
N GLU A 34 16.88 -4.04 -8.01
CA GLU A 34 16.56 -5.18 -7.12
C GLU A 34 15.10 -5.07 -6.62
N GLY A 35 14.17 -4.89 -7.56
CA GLY A 35 12.74 -4.81 -7.28
C GLY A 35 12.11 -3.64 -7.99
N ALA A 36 11.88 -3.78 -9.31
CA ALA A 36 10.80 -3.06 -9.96
C ALA A 36 9.57 -3.18 -9.05
N TYR A 37 9.15 -2.07 -8.45
CA TYR A 37 7.98 -2.05 -7.58
C TYR A 37 6.83 -2.65 -8.39
N GLU A 38 6.21 -3.71 -7.87
CA GLU A 38 5.04 -4.29 -8.51
C GLU A 38 4.05 -3.17 -8.83
N THR A 39 3.54 -3.16 -10.06
CA THR A 39 2.61 -2.14 -10.53
C THR A 39 1.29 -2.79 -10.86
N SER A 40 0.19 -2.13 -10.51
CA SER A 40 -1.16 -2.56 -10.80
C SER A 40 -1.96 -1.39 -11.39
N PRO A 41 -3.05 -1.67 -12.13
CA PRO A 41 -3.86 -0.63 -12.74
C PRO A 41 -4.71 0.11 -11.69
N CYS A 42 -4.82 1.43 -11.84
CA CYS A 42 -5.75 2.25 -11.09
C CYS A 42 -7.19 1.76 -11.31
N PRO A 43 -7.99 1.50 -10.26
CA PRO A 43 -9.33 0.96 -10.42
C PRO A 43 -10.32 2.00 -11.00
N VAL A 44 -9.93 3.28 -11.09
CA VAL A 44 -10.72 4.37 -11.68
C VAL A 44 -10.37 4.65 -13.14
N CYS A 45 -9.10 4.91 -13.43
CA CYS A 45 -8.64 5.38 -14.74
C CYS A 45 -7.71 4.41 -15.46
N GLU A 46 -7.47 3.22 -14.91
CA GLU A 46 -6.66 2.13 -15.49
C GLU A 46 -5.18 2.50 -15.73
N ALA A 47 -4.74 3.67 -15.26
CA ALA A 47 -3.35 4.06 -15.27
C ALA A 47 -2.51 3.12 -14.40
N ASN A 48 -1.39 2.65 -14.92
CA ASN A 48 -0.48 1.79 -14.17
C ASN A 48 0.28 2.62 -13.12
N LEU A 49 0.24 2.19 -11.86
CA LEU A 49 0.94 2.82 -10.74
C LEU A 49 1.53 1.75 -9.80
N PRO A 50 2.55 2.08 -8.99
CA PRO A 50 3.06 1.16 -7.97
C PRO A 50 1.95 0.64 -7.05
N CYS A 51 1.92 -0.66 -6.74
CA CYS A 51 0.88 -1.28 -5.91
C CYS A 51 0.73 -0.61 -4.53
N MET A 52 1.82 -0.06 -4.01
CA MET A 52 1.86 0.64 -2.72
C MET A 52 1.39 2.10 -2.77
N ASP A 53 1.20 2.66 -3.96
CA ASP A 53 0.68 4.02 -4.11
C ASP A 53 -0.85 4.01 -4.01
N PHE A 54 -1.38 4.78 -3.06
CA PHE A 54 -2.82 4.93 -2.83
C PHE A 54 -3.36 6.28 -3.32
N ILE A 55 -2.54 7.11 -3.97
CA ILE A 55 -2.97 8.33 -4.65
C ILE A 55 -2.57 8.21 -6.10
N CYS A 56 -3.54 8.14 -7.00
CA CYS A 56 -3.25 8.02 -8.43
C CYS A 56 -2.70 9.33 -8.99
N GLY A 57 -1.51 9.31 -9.59
CA GLY A 57 -0.92 10.50 -10.22
C GLY A 57 -1.71 11.04 -11.42
N GLN A 58 -2.51 10.20 -12.09
CA GLN A 58 -3.27 10.57 -13.29
C GLN A 58 -4.63 11.20 -12.93
N CYS A 59 -5.49 10.46 -12.20
CA CYS A 59 -6.81 10.95 -11.83
C CYS A 59 -6.85 11.70 -10.49
N LYS A 60 -5.74 11.76 -9.75
CA LYS A 60 -5.59 12.41 -8.43
C LYS A 60 -6.54 11.85 -7.35
N THR A 61 -7.07 10.67 -7.59
CA THR A 61 -8.01 9.99 -6.69
C THR A 61 -7.24 9.25 -5.59
N THR A 62 -7.72 9.36 -4.37
CA THR A 62 -7.30 8.50 -3.25
C THR A 62 -7.98 7.15 -3.41
N LEU A 63 -7.19 6.10 -3.61
CA LEU A 63 -7.63 4.75 -3.86
C LEU A 63 -7.87 4.00 -2.55
N PRO A 64 -8.88 3.10 -2.49
CA PRO A 64 -9.05 2.21 -1.35
C PRO A 64 -7.88 1.24 -1.26
N ILE A 65 -7.52 0.88 -0.03
CA ILE A 65 -6.47 -0.09 0.24
C ILE A 65 -7.06 -1.45 0.59
N CYS A 66 -6.34 -2.50 0.20
CA CYS A 66 -6.64 -3.87 0.53
C CYS A 66 -6.18 -4.16 1.97
N ILE A 67 -7.08 -4.65 2.80
CA ILE A 67 -6.77 -5.04 4.19
C ILE A 67 -5.77 -6.19 4.30
N ALA A 68 -5.63 -6.97 3.22
CA ALA A 68 -4.78 -8.15 3.20
C ALA A 68 -3.33 -7.83 2.83
N THR A 69 -3.13 -7.02 1.79
CA THR A 69 -1.80 -6.73 1.24
C THR A 69 -1.30 -5.33 1.59
N GLY A 70 -2.19 -4.42 2.00
CA GLY A 70 -1.89 -2.99 2.14
C GLY A 70 -1.71 -2.25 0.81
N GLN A 71 -1.90 -2.92 -0.32
CA GLN A 71 -1.83 -2.33 -1.66
C GLN A 71 -3.16 -1.67 -2.03
N HIS A 72 -3.18 -0.80 -3.04
CA HIS A 72 -4.44 -0.32 -3.59
C HIS A 72 -5.23 -1.48 -4.24
N ILE A 73 -6.56 -1.40 -4.21
CA ILE A 73 -7.41 -2.41 -4.86
C ILE A 73 -7.39 -2.29 -6.39
N VAL A 74 -7.57 -3.41 -7.08
CA VAL A 74 -7.79 -3.45 -8.54
C VAL A 74 -9.27 -3.73 -8.84
N ARG A 75 -9.76 -3.32 -10.02
CA ARG A 75 -11.19 -3.44 -10.35
C ARG A 75 -11.62 -4.90 -10.55
N GLU A 76 -10.72 -5.73 -11.06
CA GLU A 76 -11.03 -7.12 -11.45
C GLU A 76 -11.06 -8.09 -10.27
N ASP A 77 -10.41 -7.75 -9.16
CA ASP A 77 -10.23 -8.62 -7.99
C ASP A 77 -10.52 -7.83 -6.72
N VAL A 78 -11.78 -7.44 -6.51
CA VAL A 78 -12.19 -6.69 -5.31
C VAL A 78 -13.41 -7.33 -4.65
N ALA A 79 -13.33 -7.48 -3.34
CA ALA A 79 -14.43 -7.89 -2.49
C ALA A 79 -14.44 -7.11 -1.18
N ALA A 80 -15.61 -7.01 -0.55
CA ALA A 80 -15.79 -6.43 0.78
C ALA A 80 -16.07 -7.52 1.81
N CYS A 81 -15.64 -7.24 3.03
CA CYS A 81 -16.10 -7.93 4.23
C CYS A 81 -17.62 -7.69 4.43
N PRO A 82 -18.46 -8.72 4.58
CA PRO A 82 -19.90 -8.56 4.79
C PRO A 82 -20.28 -7.85 6.11
N GLU A 83 -19.39 -7.85 7.10
CA GLU A 83 -19.68 -7.31 8.43
C GLU A 83 -19.20 -5.87 8.62
N CYS A 84 -18.04 -5.51 8.06
CA CYS A 84 -17.46 -4.16 8.21
C CYS A 84 -17.35 -3.37 6.91
N ASP A 85 -17.79 -3.94 5.79
CA ASP A 85 -17.80 -3.31 4.46
C ASP A 85 -16.41 -2.79 4.03
N PHE A 86 -15.34 -3.43 4.51
CA PHE A 86 -13.98 -3.00 4.18
C PHE A 86 -13.47 -3.68 2.90
N PRO A 87 -12.96 -2.94 1.91
CA PRO A 87 -12.52 -3.50 0.65
C PRO A 87 -11.19 -4.26 0.77
N ALA A 88 -11.08 -5.32 -0.01
CA ALA A 88 -9.93 -6.22 -0.07
C ALA A 88 -9.79 -6.82 -1.48
N LEU A 89 -8.59 -7.26 -1.83
CA LEU A 89 -8.41 -8.14 -2.98
C LEU A 89 -9.02 -9.50 -2.63
N LYS A 90 -9.93 -10.02 -3.44
CA LYS A 90 -10.72 -11.22 -3.07
C LYS A 90 -9.79 -12.42 -2.88
N VAL A 91 -8.86 -12.64 -3.80
CA VAL A 91 -7.90 -13.76 -3.72
C VAL A 91 -7.05 -13.67 -2.44
N GLU A 92 -6.54 -12.48 -2.12
CA GLU A 92 -5.69 -12.30 -0.94
C GLU A 92 -6.49 -12.35 0.36
N PHE A 93 -7.73 -11.89 0.35
CA PHE A 93 -8.58 -11.95 1.53
C PHE A 93 -8.98 -13.38 1.88
N MET A 94 -9.25 -14.23 0.87
CA MET A 94 -9.47 -15.66 1.09
C MET A 94 -8.26 -16.33 1.75
N LYS A 95 -7.04 -16.04 1.28
CA LYS A 95 -5.80 -16.57 1.89
C LYS A 95 -5.62 -16.14 3.35
N ILE A 96 -6.00 -14.90 3.67
CA ILE A 96 -5.94 -14.42 5.05
C ILE A 96 -6.96 -15.13 5.92
N LEU A 97 -8.20 -15.29 5.46
CA LEU A 97 -9.23 -16.01 6.21
C LEU A 97 -8.83 -17.46 6.49
N GLU A 98 -8.14 -18.13 5.55
CA GLU A 98 -7.57 -19.46 5.80
C GLU A 98 -6.52 -19.46 6.91
N THR A 99 -5.76 -18.38 7.06
CA THR A 99 -4.69 -18.24 8.06
C THR A 99 -5.23 -17.80 9.43
N THR A 100 -6.33 -17.04 9.45
CA THR A 100 -6.94 -16.46 10.65
C THR A 100 -8.16 -17.24 11.16
N GLU A 101 -8.34 -18.49 10.73
CA GLU A 101 -9.49 -19.33 11.11
C GLU A 101 -10.84 -18.63 10.84
N ASN A 102 -11.00 -18.09 9.62
CA ASN A 102 -12.16 -17.32 9.16
C ASN A 102 -12.37 -15.99 9.91
N GLN A 103 -11.40 -15.48 10.65
CA GLN A 103 -11.56 -14.21 11.36
C GLN A 103 -11.11 -13.02 10.51
N CYS A 104 -11.97 -12.00 10.39
CA CYS A 104 -11.62 -10.75 9.71
C CYS A 104 -10.53 -9.97 10.47
N THR A 105 -9.46 -9.56 9.79
CA THR A 105 -8.37 -8.79 10.39
C THR A 105 -8.72 -7.33 10.72
N MET A 106 -9.85 -6.82 10.23
CA MET A 106 -10.32 -5.47 10.52
C MET A 106 -11.33 -5.41 11.67
N CYS A 107 -12.41 -6.20 11.60
CA CYS A 107 -13.48 -6.17 12.60
C CYS A 107 -13.42 -7.31 13.62
N GLY A 108 -12.66 -8.37 13.38
CA GLY A 108 -12.57 -9.52 14.27
C GLY A 108 -13.75 -10.49 14.22
N GLU A 109 -14.73 -10.26 13.34
CA GLU A 109 -15.88 -11.16 13.14
C GLU A 109 -15.50 -12.41 12.33
N GLU A 110 -16.25 -13.49 12.53
CA GLU A 110 -16.09 -14.75 11.81
C GLU A 110 -16.83 -14.71 10.46
N ILE A 111 -16.08 -14.90 9.37
CA ILE A 111 -16.53 -14.73 8.00
C ILE A 111 -16.04 -15.91 7.15
N GLU A 112 -16.98 -16.62 6.57
CA GLU A 112 -16.69 -17.68 5.61
C GLU A 112 -16.24 -17.08 4.27
N ALA A 113 -15.20 -17.65 3.65
CA ALA A 113 -14.64 -17.16 2.38
C ALA A 113 -15.67 -17.05 1.23
N MET A 114 -16.74 -17.85 1.25
CA MET A 114 -17.82 -17.78 0.25
C MET A 114 -18.81 -16.62 0.49
N ARG A 115 -18.83 -16.02 1.69
CA ARG A 115 -19.71 -14.90 2.04
C ARG A 115 -19.13 -13.53 1.69
N LEU A 116 -17.95 -13.50 1.07
CA LEU A 116 -17.34 -12.26 0.57
C LEU A 116 -18.23 -11.61 -0.48
N VAL A 117 -18.45 -10.31 -0.35
CA VAL A 117 -19.30 -9.53 -1.26
C VAL A 117 -18.43 -9.01 -2.39
N GLU A 118 -18.65 -9.48 -3.61
CA GLU A 118 -17.96 -8.95 -4.79
C GLU A 118 -18.40 -7.49 -5.04
N ILE A 119 -17.42 -6.61 -5.30
CA ILE A 119 -17.69 -5.20 -5.54
C ILE A 119 -17.61 -4.91 -7.04
N ASP A 120 -18.76 -4.69 -7.68
CA ASP A 120 -18.79 -4.23 -9.08
C ASP A 120 -18.50 -2.73 -9.23
N ASN A 121 -18.83 -1.95 -8.19
CA ASN A 121 -18.72 -0.50 -8.19
C ASN A 121 -17.89 0.00 -7.01
N ILE A 122 -16.65 0.41 -7.30
CA ILE A 122 -15.69 0.92 -6.33
C ILE A 122 -15.95 2.37 -5.88
N LEU A 123 -16.83 3.10 -6.58
CA LEU A 123 -17.07 4.53 -6.32
C LEU A 123 -17.45 4.84 -4.86
N PRO A 124 -18.24 4.01 -4.14
CA PRO A 124 -18.56 4.25 -2.73
C PRO A 124 -17.34 4.21 -1.80
N TYR A 125 -16.28 3.49 -2.16
CA TYR A 125 -15.07 3.32 -1.35
C TYR A 125 -14.01 4.38 -1.64
N ILE A 126 -14.19 5.14 -2.71
CA ILE A 126 -13.30 6.23 -3.07
C ILE A 126 -13.70 7.44 -2.24
N GLY A 127 -12.81 7.85 -1.34
CA GLY A 127 -12.96 9.09 -0.59
C GLY A 127 -12.95 10.26 -1.57
N THR A 128 -14.12 10.71 -2.01
CA THR A 128 -14.27 12.03 -2.61
C THR A 128 -13.94 13.02 -1.51
N GLY A 129 -12.71 13.51 -1.50
CA GLY A 129 -12.30 14.58 -0.61
C GLY A 129 -13.28 15.73 -0.76
N THR A 130 -14.10 15.95 0.26
CA THR A 130 -14.77 17.23 0.49
C THR A 130 -13.75 18.26 0.92
#